data_AF-A0A3B8ZCU1-F1
#
_entry.id   AF-A0A3B8ZCU1-F1
#
_cell.length_a   1.000
_cell.length_b   1.000
_cell.length_c   1.000
_cell.angle_alpha   90.00
_cell.angle_beta   90.00
_cell.angle_gamma   90.00
#
_symmetry.space_group_name_H-M   'P 1'
#
loop_
_entity.id
_entity.type
_entity.pdbx_description
1 polymer ?
#
loop_
_entity_poly.entity_id
_entity_poly.type
_entity_poly.pdbx_seq_one_letter_code
_entity_poly.pdbx_strand_id
1 'polypeptide(L)'
;MTLALTVSLLPTLIVHAKTVGGASRWATFQNESQHLYALSLQADAKADYPRPSRYEVVVMFDTSASQTGWVRQEGLEVLDELAITLPVGTLAGLVACDVQAVQLTQSLVAPSDPS
;
A
#
# COMPACT_ATOMS: atom_id res chain seq x y z
N MET A 1 -14.15 -41.88 -28.79
CA MET A 1 -13.65 -40.50 -28.89
C MET A 1 -13.75 -39.88 -27.52
N THR A 2 -12.63 -39.76 -26.81
CA THR A 2 -12.58 -39.23 -25.44
C THR A 2 -11.81 -37.92 -25.50
N LEU A 3 -12.47 -36.79 -25.22
CA LEU A 3 -11.82 -35.49 -25.13
C LEU A 3 -11.12 -35.37 -23.77
N ALA A 4 -9.82 -35.09 -23.78
CA ALA A 4 -9.07 -34.75 -22.59
C ALA A 4 -9.19 -33.23 -22.33
N LEU A 5 -9.63 -32.86 -21.12
CA LEU A 5 -9.70 -31.49 -20.63
C LEU A 5 -8.36 -31.15 -19.96
N THR A 6 -7.56 -30.29 -20.57
CA THR A 6 -6.32 -29.76 -19.96
C THR A 6 -6.63 -28.50 -19.17
N VAL A 7 -6.58 -28.60 -17.84
CA VAL A 7 -6.61 -27.46 -16.91
C VAL A 7 -5.20 -26.88 -16.84
N SER A 8 -5.03 -25.64 -17.31
CA SER A 8 -3.79 -24.89 -17.17
C SER A 8 -3.78 -24.21 -15.79
N LEU A 9 -2.90 -24.65 -14.88
CA LEU A 9 -2.61 -23.90 -13.66
C LEU A 9 -1.67 -22.74 -14.01
N LEU A 10 -2.15 -21.51 -13.86
CA LEU A 10 -1.30 -20.32 -13.88
C LEU A 10 -0.44 -20.31 -12.60
N PRO A 11 0.88 -20.12 -12.68
CA PRO A 11 1.72 -19.99 -11.50
C PRO A 11 1.47 -18.62 -10.85
N THR A 12 1.00 -18.62 -9.61
CA THR A 12 0.91 -17.43 -8.77
C THR A 12 2.33 -16.91 -8.52
N LEU A 13 2.64 -15.73 -9.07
CA LEU A 13 3.90 -15.05 -8.76
C LEU A 13 3.85 -14.56 -7.30
N ILE A 14 4.47 -15.32 -6.41
CA ILE A 14 4.78 -14.84 -5.06
C ILE A 14 5.87 -13.78 -5.23
N VAL A 15 5.49 -12.50 -5.13
CA VAL A 15 6.45 -11.41 -4.98
C VAL A 15 7.11 -11.56 -3.60
N HIS A 16 8.23 -12.27 -3.56
CA HIS A 16 9.15 -12.19 -2.43
C HIS A 16 9.81 -10.81 -2.49
N ALA A 17 9.20 -9.82 -1.82
CA ALA A 17 9.92 -8.63 -1.45
C ALA A 17 11.18 -9.10 -0.71
N LYS A 18 12.37 -8.74 -1.21
CA LYS A 18 13.62 -9.00 -0.52
C LYS A 18 13.53 -8.31 0.84
N THR A 19 13.22 -9.08 1.88
CA THR A 19 13.29 -8.59 3.25
C THR A 19 14.72 -8.12 3.46
N VAL A 20 14.92 -6.82 3.63
CA VAL A 20 16.20 -6.27 4.06
C VAL A 20 16.36 -6.69 5.52
N GLY A 21 16.98 -7.85 5.74
CA GLY A 21 17.34 -8.32 7.07
C GLY A 21 18.62 -7.64 7.55
N GLY A 22 18.55 -6.95 8.67
CA GLY A 22 19.69 -6.34 9.35
C GLY A 22 19.31 -5.88 10.76
N ALA A 23 20.24 -5.92 11.71
CA ALA A 23 20.02 -5.35 13.04
C ALA A 23 20.05 -3.81 12.97
N SER A 24 19.25 -3.13 13.80
CA SER A 24 19.38 -1.69 14.01
C SER A 24 20.82 -1.35 14.35
N ARG A 25 21.40 -0.35 13.68
CA ARG A 25 22.81 0.00 13.77
C ARG A 25 23.01 1.51 13.82
N TRP A 26 24.05 1.90 14.54
CA TRP A 26 24.54 3.27 14.64
C TRP A 26 26.02 3.28 14.26
N ALA A 27 26.42 4.23 13.44
CA ALA A 27 27.82 4.44 13.07
C ALA A 27 28.18 5.91 13.17
N THR A 28 29.38 6.18 13.64
CA THR A 28 29.98 7.50 13.70
C THR A 28 31.19 7.53 12.79
N PHE A 29 31.31 8.57 11.97
CA PHE A 29 32.50 8.80 11.16
C PHE A 29 33.04 10.17 11.53
N GLN A 30 34.34 10.25 11.78
CA GLN A 30 35.01 11.51 12.09
C GLN A 30 36.24 11.66 11.19
N ASN A 31 36.40 12.85 10.63
CA ASN A 31 37.65 13.30 10.04
C ASN A 31 38.02 14.68 10.62
N GLU A 32 39.09 15.29 10.13
CA GLU A 32 39.61 16.56 10.67
C GLU A 32 38.63 17.74 10.61
N SER A 33 37.64 17.69 9.72
CA SER A 33 36.71 18.80 9.48
C SER A 33 35.26 18.50 9.83
N GLN A 34 34.88 17.23 10.02
CA GLN A 34 33.49 16.83 10.16
C GLN A 34 33.29 15.62 11.06
N HIS A 35 32.15 15.65 11.76
CA HIS A 35 31.57 14.53 12.46
C HIS A 35 30.26 14.15 11.76
N LEU A 36 30.14 12.90 11.34
CA LEU A 36 28.97 12.36 10.65
C LEU A 36 28.40 11.20 11.45
N TYR A 37 27.08 11.05 11.37
CA TYR A 37 26.31 10.02 12.06
C TYR A 37 25.42 9.30 11.05
N ALA A 38 25.34 7.97 11.16
CA ALA A 38 24.43 7.15 10.37
C ALA A 38 23.62 6.27 11.32
N LEU A 39 22.29 6.34 11.19
CA LEU A 39 21.35 5.50 11.92
C LEU A 39 20.56 4.66 10.92
N SER A 40 20.48 3.37 11.19
CA SER A 40 19.59 2.45 10.48
C SER A 40 18.74 1.75 11.52
N LEU A 41 17.42 1.87 11.39
CA LEU A 41 16.43 1.28 12.28
C LEU A 41 15.74 0.14 11.55
N GLN A 42 15.66 -1.01 12.20
CA GLN A 42 14.86 -2.15 11.78
C GLN A 42 13.85 -2.46 12.88
N ALA A 43 12.57 -2.62 12.50
CA ALA A 43 11.58 -3.13 13.43
C ALA A 43 11.90 -4.59 13.79
N ASP A 44 11.89 -4.92 15.08
CA ASP A 44 12.05 -6.28 15.57
C ASP A 44 10.75 -7.05 15.35
N ALA A 45 10.76 -8.00 14.42
CA ALA A 45 9.59 -8.81 14.09
C ALA A 45 9.06 -9.66 15.27
N LYS A 46 9.85 -9.82 16.34
CA LYS A 46 9.44 -10.56 17.55
C LYS A 46 9.00 -9.66 18.70
N ALA A 47 9.20 -8.34 18.58
CA ALA A 47 8.76 -7.40 19.60
C ALA A 47 7.25 -7.25 19.57
N ASP A 48 6.65 -7.15 20.76
CA ASP A 48 5.24 -6.84 20.90
C ASP A 48 5.05 -5.32 20.81
N TYR A 49 4.72 -4.85 19.61
CA TYR A 49 4.40 -3.44 19.38
C TYR A 49 2.91 -3.19 19.67
N PRO A 50 2.57 -2.06 20.29
CA PRO A 50 1.17 -1.69 20.45
C PRO A 50 0.52 -1.62 19.07
N ARG A 51 -0.53 -2.44 18.88
CA ARG A 51 -1.34 -2.36 17.67
C ARG A 51 -2.20 -1.10 17.74
N PRO A 52 -2.17 -0.25 16.71
CA PRO A 52 -3.09 0.88 16.69
C PRO A 52 -4.52 0.37 16.67
N SER A 53 -5.39 1.02 17.44
CA SER A 53 -6.80 0.65 17.56
C SER A 53 -7.62 1.02 16.31
N ARG A 54 -7.10 1.91 15.46
CA ARG A 54 -7.66 2.25 14.14
C ARG A 54 -6.56 2.68 13.18
N TYR A 55 -6.84 2.55 11.89
CA TYR A 55 -6.06 3.18 10.82
C TYR A 55 -6.93 4.20 10.09
N GLU A 56 -6.33 5.29 9.62
CA GLU A 56 -6.99 6.28 8.77
C GLU A 56 -6.20 6.40 7.47
N VAL A 57 -6.89 6.16 6.36
CA VAL A 57 -6.30 6.11 5.03
C VAL A 57 -7.03 7.09 4.13
N VAL A 58 -6.28 7.93 3.42
CA VAL A 58 -6.84 8.77 2.36
C VAL A 58 -6.26 8.29 1.04
N VAL A 59 -7.13 7.85 0.14
CA VAL A 59 -6.75 7.45 -1.21
C VAL A 59 -6.93 8.65 -2.14
N MET A 60 -5.83 9.11 -2.72
CA MET A 60 -5.83 10.14 -3.75
C MET A 60 -5.76 9.44 -5.11
N PHE A 61 -6.86 9.51 -5.87
CA PHE A 61 -7.01 8.83 -7.14
C PHE A 61 -6.90 9.82 -8.29
N ASP A 62 -5.88 9.66 -9.13
CA ASP A 62 -5.68 10.53 -10.29
C ASP A 62 -6.78 10.28 -11.34
N THR A 63 -7.52 11.34 -11.64
CA THR A 63 -8.63 11.37 -12.60
C THR A 63 -8.33 12.21 -13.84
N SER A 64 -7.08 12.63 -14.03
CA SER A 64 -6.65 13.45 -15.16
C SER A 64 -6.87 12.77 -16.52
N ALA A 65 -6.77 13.56 -17.59
CA ALA A 65 -7.01 13.09 -18.96
C ALA A 65 -6.07 11.94 -19.39
N SER A 66 -4.86 11.86 -18.84
CA SER A 66 -3.93 10.74 -19.09
C SER A 66 -4.41 9.42 -18.50
N GLN A 67 -5.29 9.47 -17.50
CA GLN A 67 -5.84 8.30 -16.81
C GLN A 67 -7.15 7.83 -17.46
N THR A 68 -7.15 7.67 -18.79
CA THR A 68 -8.32 7.21 -19.56
C THR A 68 -8.10 5.81 -20.15
N GLY A 69 -9.16 5.19 -20.65
CA GLY A 69 -9.09 3.85 -21.23
C GLY A 69 -8.72 2.79 -20.19
N TRP A 70 -7.77 1.91 -20.53
CA TRP A 70 -7.40 0.76 -19.70
C TRP A 70 -6.79 1.16 -18.36
N VAL A 71 -6.00 2.24 -18.32
CA VAL A 71 -5.41 2.73 -17.06
C VAL A 71 -6.48 3.07 -16.03
N ARG A 72 -7.62 3.62 -16.48
CA ARG A 72 -8.77 3.90 -15.60
C ARG A 72 -9.41 2.62 -15.10
N GLN A 73 -9.60 1.65 -15.99
CA GLN A 73 -10.25 0.39 -15.65
C GLN A 73 -9.45 -0.38 -14.62
N GLU A 74 -8.15 -0.60 -14.89
CA GLU A 74 -7.24 -1.27 -13.96
C GLU A 74 -7.11 -0.49 -12.64
N GLY A 75 -7.05 0.85 -12.70
CA GLY A 75 -7.00 1.68 -11.50
C GLY A 75 -8.24 1.50 -10.61
N LEU A 76 -9.43 1.42 -11.20
CA LEU A 76 -10.67 1.19 -10.45
C LEU A 76 -10.74 -0.24 -9.88
N GLU A 77 -10.26 -1.24 -10.61
CA GLU A 77 -10.15 -2.61 -10.10
C GLU A 77 -9.22 -2.70 -8.89
N VAL A 78 -8.03 -2.06 -8.98
CA VAL A 78 -7.09 -2.00 -7.85
C VAL A 78 -7.68 -1.22 -6.67
N LEU A 79 -8.45 -0.16 -6.92
CA LEU A 79 -9.11 0.60 -5.87
C LEU A 79 -10.13 -0.26 -5.10
N ASP A 80 -10.89 -1.09 -5.81
CA ASP A 80 -11.85 -2.02 -5.22
C ASP A 80 -11.14 -3.12 -4.40
N GLU A 81 -10.10 -3.72 -4.98
CA GLU A 81 -9.27 -4.71 -4.26
C GLU A 81 -8.60 -4.11 -3.01
N LEU A 82 -8.12 -2.86 -3.10
CA LEU A 82 -7.57 -2.14 -1.95
C LEU A 82 -8.63 -2.00 -0.85
N ALA A 83 -9.83 -1.53 -1.19
CA ALA A 83 -10.91 -1.35 -0.22
C ALA A 83 -11.25 -2.66 0.51
N ILE A 84 -11.25 -3.79 -0.20
CA ILE A 84 -11.55 -5.12 0.36
C ILE A 84 -10.39 -5.67 1.22
N THR A 85 -9.15 -5.29 0.92
CA THR A 85 -7.95 -5.80 1.61
C THR A 85 -7.50 -4.94 2.79
N LEU A 86 -8.09 -3.75 2.99
CA LEU A 86 -7.79 -2.90 4.14
C LEU A 86 -8.11 -3.63 5.46
N PRO A 87 -7.24 -3.51 6.50
CA PRO A 87 -7.49 -4.14 7.78
C PRO A 87 -8.82 -3.71 8.41
N VAL A 88 -9.46 -4.64 9.12
CA VAL A 88 -10.65 -4.33 9.94
C VAL A 88 -10.34 -3.18 10.90
N GLY A 89 -11.25 -2.21 10.99
CA GLY A 89 -11.09 -0.99 11.80
C GLY A 89 -10.34 0.15 11.10
N THR A 90 -10.01 -0.01 9.81
CA THR A 90 -9.56 1.11 8.98
C THR A 90 -10.74 2.01 8.63
N LEU A 91 -10.54 3.32 8.67
CA LEU A 91 -11.41 4.32 8.06
C LEU A 91 -10.72 4.87 6.80
N ALA A 92 -11.42 4.86 5.68
CA ALA A 92 -10.93 5.30 4.40
C ALA A 92 -11.70 6.51 3.88
N GLY A 93 -11.01 7.43 3.23
CA GLY A 93 -11.60 8.50 2.44
C GLY A 93 -11.03 8.50 1.03
N LEU A 94 -11.84 8.90 0.05
CA LEU A 94 -11.44 8.93 -1.34
C LEU A 94 -11.44 10.38 -1.85
N VAL A 95 -10.38 10.75 -2.57
CA VAL A 95 -10.22 12.05 -3.20
C VAL A 95 -9.91 11.83 -4.67
N ALA A 96 -10.73 12.37 -5.57
CA ALA A 96 -10.39 12.47 -6.98
C ALA A 96 -9.44 13.65 -7.20
N CYS A 97 -8.35 13.43 -7.93
CA CYS A 97 -7.34 14.44 -8.19
C CYS A 97 -7.17 14.66 -9.69
N ASP A 98 -7.44 15.87 -10.16
CA ASP A 98 -7.01 16.36 -11.48
C ASP A 98 -6.51 17.81 -11.29
N VAL A 99 -7.02 18.79 -12.04
CA VAL A 99 -6.75 20.22 -11.82
C VAL A 99 -7.12 20.66 -10.40
N GLN A 100 -8.13 20.02 -9.81
CA GLN A 100 -8.56 20.24 -8.43
C GLN A 100 -8.68 18.90 -7.71
N ALA A 101 -8.49 18.93 -6.39
CA ALA A 101 -8.78 17.80 -5.52
C ALA A 101 -10.23 17.89 -5.04
N VAL A 102 -11.02 16.86 -5.37
CA VAL A 102 -12.44 16.76 -5.00
C VAL A 102 -12.60 15.57 -4.07
N GLN A 103 -13.03 15.84 -2.84
CA GLN A 103 -13.33 14.78 -1.88
C GLN A 103 -14.60 14.04 -2.33
N LEU A 104 -14.51 12.72 -2.50
CA LEU A 104 -15.62 11.87 -2.94
C LEU A 104 -16.40 11.27 -1.77
N THR A 105 -15.79 11.21 -0.59
CA THR A 105 -16.47 10.81 0.66
C THR A 105 -16.67 12.01 1.57
N GLN A 106 -17.79 12.08 2.31
CA GLN A 106 -18.05 13.20 3.23
C GLN A 106 -17.13 13.20 4.46
N SER A 107 -16.64 12.02 4.83
CA SER A 107 -15.71 11.80 5.94
C SER A 107 -14.89 10.52 5.70
N LEU A 108 -14.10 10.10 6.68
CA LEU A 108 -13.46 8.79 6.66
C LEU A 108 -14.48 7.74 7.13
N VAL A 109 -14.81 6.79 6.27
CA VAL A 109 -15.83 5.76 6.50
C VAL A 109 -15.20 4.37 6.49
N ALA A 110 -15.87 3.35 7.01
CA ALA A 110 -15.35 1.99 6.86
C ALA A 110 -15.31 1.64 5.34
N PRO A 111 -14.28 0.94 4.84
CA PRO A 111 -14.12 0.66 3.40
C PRO A 111 -15.30 -0.05 2.72
N SER A 112 -16.10 -0.79 3.49
CA SER A 112 -17.30 -1.50 3.02
C SER A 112 -18.61 -0.77 3.35
N ASP A 113 -18.54 0.45 3.89
CA ASP A 113 -19.70 1.28 4.19
C ASP A 113 -20.13 2.04 2.92
N PRO A 114 -21.36 1.85 2.43
CA PRO A 114 -21.85 2.49 1.21
C PRO A 114 -22.27 3.96 1.39
N SER A 115 -22.04 4.56 2.57
CA SER A 115 -22.56 5.90 2.95
C SER A 115 -21.70 7.11 2.57
#